data_AF-A0A924SVU4-F1
#
_entry.id   AF-A0A924SVU4-F1
#
_cell.length_a   1.000
_cell.length_b   1.000
_cell.length_c   1.000
_cell.angle_alpha   90.00
_cell.angle_beta   90.00
_cell.angle_gamma   90.00
#
_symmetry.space_group_name_H-M   'P 1'
#
loop_
_entity.id
_entity.type
_entity.pdbx_description
1 polymer ?
#
loop_
_entity_poly.entity_id
_entity_poly.type
_entity_poly.pdbx_seq_one_letter_code
_entity_poly.pdbx_strand_id
1 'polypeptide(L)'
;MGNTTIAKPQVEIDDAVKELVATQTEECTIVHCRYFTTEPTGVRIWPQTFLVEDTGRRCKLIKNFNIAIMPQWTFHLVANTFIRFTLVFEALAKDCTFFHLLEDIPQPFAFYSNRVTKNSSGVYTVEVFC
;
A
#
# COMPACT_ATOMS: atom_id res chain seq x y z
N MET A 1 39.02 -24.82 32.10
CA MET A 1 37.80 -25.07 31.31
C MET A 1 37.92 -24.22 30.05
N GLY A 2 37.99 -24.85 28.87
CA GLY A 2 38.17 -24.15 27.60
C GLY A 2 36.85 -23.56 27.11
N ASN A 3 36.88 -22.30 26.66
CA ASN A 3 35.73 -21.63 26.08
C ASN A 3 35.61 -22.04 24.60
N THR A 4 34.53 -22.74 24.24
CA THR A 4 34.23 -23.06 22.84
C THR A 4 33.41 -21.93 22.23
N THR A 5 33.99 -21.24 21.26
CA THR A 5 33.28 -20.23 20.45
C THR A 5 32.67 -20.93 19.23
N ILE A 6 31.34 -20.98 19.14
CA ILE A 6 30.64 -21.49 17.96
C ILE A 6 30.69 -20.40 16.88
N ALA A 7 31.38 -20.67 15.77
CA ALA A 7 31.45 -19.75 14.64
C ALA A 7 30.06 -19.58 14.01
N LYS A 8 29.69 -18.34 13.67
CA LYS A 8 28.45 -18.06 12.92
C LYS A 8 28.52 -18.75 11.56
N PRO A 9 27.42 -19.38 11.08
CA PRO A 9 27.40 -20.03 9.78
C PRO A 9 27.72 -19.00 8.68
N GLN A 10 28.68 -19.33 7.81
CA GLN A 10 28.91 -18.58 6.58
C GLN A 10 27.83 -18.97 5.58
N VAL A 11 26.97 -18.02 5.23
CA VAL A 11 25.99 -18.17 4.15
C VAL A 11 26.65 -17.66 2.89
N GLU A 12 26.88 -18.56 1.94
CA GLU A 12 27.34 -18.20 0.60
C GLU A 12 26.12 -17.84 -0.25
N ILE A 13 26.05 -16.58 -0.67
CA ILE A 13 24.98 -16.07 -1.53
C ILE A 13 25.53 -15.98 -2.94
N ASP A 14 24.82 -16.60 -3.88
CA ASP A 14 25.15 -16.61 -5.31
C ASP A 14 25.27 -15.18 -5.85
N ASP A 15 26.32 -14.93 -6.63
CA ASP A 15 26.61 -13.61 -7.17
C ASP A 15 25.53 -13.12 -8.16
N ALA A 16 24.86 -14.02 -8.86
CA ALA A 16 23.71 -13.68 -9.71
C ALA A 16 22.52 -13.19 -8.88
N VAL A 17 22.33 -13.72 -7.67
CA VAL A 17 21.30 -13.22 -6.73
C VAL A 17 21.67 -11.84 -6.22
N LYS A 18 22.95 -11.57 -5.93
CA LYS A 18 23.41 -10.24 -5.51
C LYS A 18 23.23 -9.20 -6.62
N GLU A 19 23.59 -9.55 -7.86
CA GLU A 19 23.46 -8.66 -9.01
C GLU A 19 22.00 -8.37 -9.36
N LEU A 20 21.13 -9.38 -9.25
CA LEU A 20 19.69 -9.23 -9.42
C LEU A 20 19.05 -8.32 -8.36
N VAL A 21 19.50 -8.39 -7.10
CA VAL A 21 19.01 -7.51 -6.03
C VAL A 21 19.61 -6.11 -6.13
N ALA A 22 20.88 -5.99 -6.52
CA ALA A 22 21.55 -4.69 -6.67
C ALA A 22 20.96 -3.82 -7.78
N THR A 23 20.27 -4.42 -8.74
CA THR A 23 19.58 -3.73 -9.85
C THR A 23 18.08 -3.51 -9.58
N GLN A 24 17.52 -4.11 -8.54
CA GLN A 24 16.15 -3.85 -8.11
C GLN A 24 16.09 -2.59 -7.26
N THR A 25 15.70 -1.47 -7.88
CA THR A 25 15.01 -0.42 -7.15
C THR A 25 13.57 -0.86 -6.97
N GLU A 26 13.16 -1.20 -5.74
CA GLU A 26 11.74 -1.34 -5.39
C GLU A 26 11.09 0.06 -5.46
N GLU A 27 10.81 0.53 -6.67
CA GLU A 27 9.96 1.69 -6.86
C GLU A 27 8.55 1.30 -6.41
N CYS A 28 8.02 2.05 -5.45
CA CYS A 28 6.68 1.86 -4.93
C CYS A 28 5.92 3.18 -4.98
N THR A 29 4.60 3.06 -5.03
CA THR A 29 3.70 4.21 -4.94
C THR A 29 3.09 4.25 -3.55
N ILE A 30 3.33 5.34 -2.81
CA ILE A 30 2.85 5.53 -1.44
C ILE A 30 1.64 6.46 -1.47
N VAL A 31 0.55 6.02 -0.86
CA VAL A 31 -0.71 6.76 -0.85
C VAL A 31 -1.18 6.94 0.60
N HIS A 32 -1.11 8.17 1.08
CA HIS A 32 -1.70 8.60 2.34
C HIS A 32 -3.19 8.86 2.14
N CYS A 33 -4.03 7.96 2.64
CA CYS A 33 -5.46 8.02 2.50
C CYS A 33 -6.11 8.78 3.67
N ARG A 34 -7.15 9.53 3.34
CA ARG A 34 -7.99 10.27 4.28
C ARG A 34 -9.45 9.91 4.04
N TYR A 35 -10.07 9.28 5.01
CA TYR A 35 -11.50 8.96 4.99
C TYR A 35 -12.22 9.79 6.05
N PHE A 36 -13.12 10.69 5.64
CA PHE A 36 -13.88 11.51 6.58
C PHE A 36 -15.07 10.72 7.11
N THR A 37 -15.27 10.76 8.43
CA THR A 37 -16.44 10.19 9.09
C THR A 37 -17.03 11.16 10.10
N THR A 38 -18.36 11.22 10.14
CA THR A 38 -19.12 11.98 11.15
C THR A 38 -19.41 11.15 12.40
N GLU A 39 -19.20 9.83 12.35
CA GLU A 39 -19.56 8.89 13.42
C GLU A 39 -18.38 7.99 13.79
N PRO A 40 -18.33 7.48 15.04
CA PRO A 40 -17.46 6.37 15.39
C PRO A 40 -17.73 5.17 14.47
N THR A 41 -16.70 4.68 13.79
CA THR A 41 -16.87 3.65 12.75
C THR A 41 -15.72 2.66 12.72
N GLY A 42 -16.00 1.46 12.22
CA GLY A 42 -14.98 0.48 11.87
C GLY A 42 -14.64 0.60 10.40
N VAL A 43 -13.35 0.70 10.07
CA VAL A 43 -12.88 0.65 8.68
C VAL A 43 -11.90 -0.50 8.48
N ARG A 44 -11.85 -0.97 7.24
CA ARG A 44 -10.90 -1.98 6.76
C ARG A 44 -10.76 -1.84 5.26
N ILE A 45 -9.73 -2.44 4.71
CA ILE A 45 -9.58 -2.61 3.26
C ILE A 45 -9.60 -4.10 2.90
N TRP A 46 -9.75 -4.37 1.62
CA TRP A 46 -9.72 -5.67 1.00
C TRP A 46 -8.38 -5.90 0.29
N PRO A 47 -7.92 -7.16 0.17
CA PRO A 47 -6.77 -7.49 -0.66
C PRO A 47 -6.92 -7.03 -2.12
N GLN A 48 -8.15 -6.92 -2.60
CA GLN A 48 -8.53 -6.41 -3.93
C GLN A 48 -8.55 -4.87 -4.00
N THR A 49 -7.64 -4.20 -3.29
CA THR A 49 -7.42 -2.75 -3.43
C THR A 49 -6.32 -2.50 -4.45
N PHE A 50 -6.57 -1.63 -5.42
CA PHE A 50 -5.63 -1.32 -6.52
C PHE A 50 -5.47 0.18 -6.73
N LEU A 51 -4.34 0.56 -7.32
CA LEU A 51 -4.28 1.78 -8.14
C LEU A 51 -4.58 1.41 -9.58
N VAL A 52 -5.59 2.02 -10.17
CA VAL A 52 -5.99 1.83 -11.56
C VAL A 52 -5.49 3.00 -12.37
N GLU A 53 -4.54 2.74 -13.27
CA GLU A 53 -3.96 3.73 -14.17
C GLU A 53 -4.93 4.12 -15.29
N ASP A 54 -4.62 5.21 -15.98
CA ASP A 54 -5.30 5.68 -17.18
C ASP A 54 -5.28 4.68 -18.34
N THR A 55 -4.25 3.83 -18.39
CA THR A 55 -4.13 2.71 -19.33
C THR A 55 -5.02 1.51 -18.97
N GLY A 56 -5.63 1.51 -17.79
CA GLY A 56 -6.38 0.39 -17.21
C GLY A 56 -5.50 -0.63 -16.47
N ARG A 57 -4.18 -0.46 -16.44
CA ARG A 57 -3.28 -1.30 -15.65
C ARG A 57 -3.59 -1.14 -14.16
N ARG A 58 -3.54 -2.25 -13.43
CA ARG A 58 -3.78 -2.29 -11.98
C ARG A 58 -2.47 -2.53 -11.23
N CYS A 59 -2.11 -1.60 -10.36
CA CYS A 59 -0.98 -1.74 -9.44
C CYS A 59 -1.47 -2.40 -8.15
N LYS A 60 -0.83 -3.50 -7.75
CA LYS A 60 -1.25 -4.29 -6.59
C LYS A 60 -0.82 -3.63 -5.28
N LEU A 61 -1.65 -3.80 -4.24
CA LEU A 61 -1.30 -3.45 -2.88
C LEU A 61 -0.17 -4.35 -2.37
N ILE A 62 0.90 -3.75 -1.87
CA ILE A 62 2.06 -4.42 -1.26
C ILE A 62 1.95 -4.37 0.27
N LYS A 63 1.59 -3.20 0.82
CA LYS A 63 1.56 -2.99 2.27
C LYS A 63 0.51 -1.96 2.68
N ASN A 64 -0.03 -2.13 3.88
CA ASN A 64 -0.94 -1.21 4.54
C ASN A 64 -0.46 -0.88 5.96
N PHE A 65 -0.70 0.35 6.38
CA PHE A 65 -0.38 0.85 7.72
C PHE A 65 -1.58 1.59 8.32
N ASN A 66 -1.84 1.37 9.60
CA ASN A 66 -2.94 1.98 10.36
C ASN A 66 -4.35 1.70 9.82
N ILE A 67 -4.51 0.60 9.08
CA ILE A 67 -5.81 0.06 8.67
C ILE A 67 -5.71 -1.47 8.59
N ALA A 68 -6.77 -2.17 8.95
CA ALA A 68 -6.83 -3.63 8.91
C ALA A 68 -7.23 -4.14 7.52
N ILE A 69 -6.78 -5.36 7.19
CA ILE A 69 -7.28 -6.12 6.04
C ILE A 69 -8.47 -6.99 6.50
N MET A 70 -9.49 -7.16 5.66
CA MET A 70 -10.56 -8.17 5.85
C MET A 70 -9.98 -9.51 6.32
N PRO A 71 -10.51 -10.16 7.38
CA PRO A 71 -11.76 -9.85 8.08
C PRO A 71 -11.66 -8.94 9.29
N GLN A 72 -10.46 -8.42 9.58
CA GLN A 72 -10.24 -7.58 10.75
C GLN A 72 -10.70 -6.14 10.49
N TRP A 73 -11.04 -5.44 11.59
CA TRP A 73 -11.50 -4.07 11.56
C TRP A 73 -10.57 -3.17 12.37
N THR A 74 -10.36 -1.96 11.87
CA THR A 74 -9.75 -0.85 12.62
C THR A 74 -10.86 0.06 13.11
N PHE A 75 -11.08 0.10 14.42
CA PHE A 75 -12.11 0.94 15.02
C PHE A 75 -11.57 2.35 15.27
N HIS A 76 -12.31 3.34 14.79
CA HIS A 76 -12.06 4.74 15.06
C HIS A 76 -13.22 5.30 15.88
N LEU A 77 -12.94 5.63 17.15
CA LEU A 77 -13.99 6.00 18.12
C LEU A 77 -14.28 7.50 18.19
N VAL A 78 -13.60 8.31 17.36
CA VAL A 78 -13.75 9.77 17.33
C VAL A 78 -14.62 10.16 16.12
N ALA A 79 -15.61 11.01 16.37
CA ALA A 79 -16.53 11.54 15.37
C ALA A 79 -16.00 12.83 14.71
N ASN A 80 -16.57 13.19 13.56
CA ASN A 80 -16.30 14.44 12.82
C ASN A 80 -14.80 14.65 12.51
N THR A 81 -14.14 13.60 12.04
CA THR A 81 -12.69 13.62 11.79
C THR A 81 -12.31 12.73 10.62
N PHE A 82 -11.04 12.83 10.21
CA PHE A 82 -10.46 11.96 9.19
C PHE A 82 -9.77 10.76 9.84
N ILE A 83 -10.17 9.56 9.42
CA ILE A 83 -9.36 8.36 9.57
C ILE A 83 -8.22 8.44 8.56
N ARG A 84 -6.99 8.20 9.02
CA ARG A 84 -5.77 8.31 8.21
C ARG A 84 -5.04 6.98 8.20
N PHE A 85 -4.72 6.51 7.01
CA PHE A 85 -3.98 5.29 6.79
C PHE A 85 -3.09 5.41 5.56
N THR A 86 -2.09 4.54 5.45
CA THR A 86 -1.14 4.56 4.33
C THR A 86 -1.18 3.23 3.60
N LEU A 87 -1.26 3.29 2.29
CA LEU A 87 -1.16 2.14 1.40
C LEU A 87 0.08 2.26 0.52
N VAL A 88 0.75 1.15 0.29
CA VAL A 88 1.94 1.05 -0.57
C VAL A 88 1.61 0.08 -1.69
N PHE A 89 1.80 0.52 -2.93
CA PHE A 89 1.51 -0.24 -4.14
C PHE A 89 2.77 -0.42 -4.98
N GLU A 90 2.70 -1.31 -5.97
CA GLU A 90 3.65 -1.36 -7.08
C GLU A 90 3.83 0.04 -7.71
N ALA A 91 5.01 0.31 -8.28
CA ALA A 91 5.24 1.55 -9.02
C ALA A 91 4.21 1.77 -10.13
N LEU A 92 3.83 3.02 -10.34
CA LEU A 92 3.08 3.45 -11.53
C LEU A 92 3.96 3.31 -12.78
N ALA A 93 3.35 3.02 -13.92
CA ALA A 93 4.03 2.91 -15.19
C ALA A 93 4.64 4.25 -15.60
N LYS A 94 5.68 4.21 -16.44
CA LYS A 94 6.38 5.43 -16.87
C LYS A 94 5.46 6.37 -17.64
N ASP A 95 4.59 5.82 -18.46
CA ASP A 95 3.60 6.49 -19.32
C ASP A 95 2.26 6.82 -18.61
N CYS A 96 2.03 6.31 -17.40
CA CYS A 96 0.85 6.67 -16.61
C CYS A 96 0.78 8.19 -16.38
N THR A 97 -0.38 8.81 -16.65
CA THR A 97 -0.57 10.25 -16.42
C THR A 97 -1.44 10.54 -15.19
N PHE A 98 -2.38 9.66 -14.89
CA PHE A 98 -3.22 9.72 -13.69
C PHE A 98 -3.66 8.32 -13.28
N PHE A 99 -4.12 8.19 -12.04
CA PHE A 99 -4.70 6.95 -11.52
C PHE A 99 -5.86 7.24 -10.57
N HIS A 100 -6.57 6.18 -10.19
CA HIS A 100 -7.56 6.18 -9.12
C HIS A 100 -7.28 5.04 -8.16
N LEU A 101 -7.60 5.20 -6.88
CA LEU A 101 -7.70 4.08 -5.95
C LEU A 101 -9.07 3.43 -6.09
N LEU A 102 -9.11 2.09 -6.15
CA LEU A 102 -10.35 1.32 -6.23
C LEU A 102 -10.23 0.00 -5.48
N GLU A 103 -11.23 -0.31 -4.66
CA GLU A 103 -11.51 -1.67 -4.21
C GLU A 103 -12.44 -2.37 -5.21
N ASP A 104 -11.92 -3.39 -5.89
CA ASP A 104 -12.69 -4.19 -6.84
C ASP A 104 -13.30 -5.40 -6.12
N ILE A 105 -14.42 -5.16 -5.46
CA ILE A 105 -15.14 -6.13 -4.65
C ILE A 105 -16.64 -6.12 -4.99
N PRO A 106 -17.35 -7.25 -4.86
CA PRO A 106 -18.79 -7.30 -5.06
C PRO A 106 -19.60 -6.83 -3.84
N GLN A 107 -18.95 -6.53 -2.71
CA GLN A 107 -19.60 -6.05 -1.49
C GLN A 107 -19.84 -4.54 -1.52
N PRO A 108 -20.87 -4.03 -0.82
CA PRO A 108 -21.07 -2.60 -0.68
C PRO A 108 -19.92 -1.96 0.13
N PHE A 109 -19.83 -0.62 0.04
CA PHE A 109 -18.86 0.20 0.77
C PHE A 109 -17.40 -0.06 0.37
N ALA A 110 -17.17 -0.34 -0.92
CA ALA A 110 -15.84 -0.41 -1.51
C ALA A 110 -15.20 0.99 -1.54
N PHE A 111 -13.96 1.12 -1.04
CA PHE A 111 -13.23 2.36 -1.12
C PHE A 111 -12.89 2.73 -2.56
N TYR A 112 -13.07 4.00 -2.90
CA TYR A 112 -12.60 4.59 -4.14
C TYR A 112 -12.08 6.01 -3.91
N SER A 113 -11.27 6.52 -4.84
CA SER A 113 -10.82 7.91 -4.86
C SER A 113 -11.25 8.65 -6.13
N ASN A 114 -11.21 9.98 -6.06
CA ASN A 114 -11.15 10.82 -7.25
C ASN A 114 -9.85 10.57 -8.05
N ARG A 115 -9.78 11.18 -9.24
CA ARG A 115 -8.59 11.14 -10.09
C ARG A 115 -7.40 11.78 -9.38
N VAL A 116 -6.25 11.11 -9.46
CA VAL A 116 -4.97 11.59 -8.92
C VAL A 116 -3.98 11.73 -10.07
N THR A 117 -3.53 12.94 -10.34
CA THR A 117 -2.48 13.20 -11.35
C THR A 117 -1.15 12.67 -10.83
N LYS A 118 -0.44 11.89 -11.67
CA LYS A 118 0.88 11.37 -11.32
C LYS A 118 1.88 12.50 -11.12
N ASN A 119 2.75 12.36 -10.13
CA ASN A 119 3.88 13.26 -9.86
C ASN A 119 5.19 12.47 -9.85
N SER A 120 6.32 13.17 -9.69
CA SER A 120 7.65 12.57 -9.66
C SER A 120 8.06 12.02 -8.30
N SER A 121 7.33 12.30 -7.21
CA SER A 121 7.70 11.82 -5.87
C SER A 121 7.26 10.38 -5.61
N GLY A 122 6.23 9.90 -6.33
CA GLY A 122 5.60 8.60 -6.04
C GLY A 122 4.80 8.60 -4.72
N VAL A 123 4.66 9.75 -4.07
CA VAL A 123 3.94 9.93 -2.80
C VAL A 123 2.74 10.84 -3.01
N TYR A 124 1.56 10.38 -2.57
CA TYR A 124 0.29 11.05 -2.79
C TYR A 124 -0.50 11.15 -1.49
N THR A 125 -1.29 12.20 -1.36
CA THR A 125 -2.37 12.28 -0.36
C THR A 125 -3.70 12.27 -1.08
N VAL A 126 -4.58 11.36 -0.71
CA VAL A 126 -5.88 11.15 -1.38
C VAL A 126 -7.00 11.12 -0.36
N GLU A 127 -8.14 11.66 -0.75
CA GLU A 127 -9.39 11.40 -0.06
C GLU A 127 -10.05 10.16 -0.66
N VAL A 128 -10.57 9.30 0.21
CA VAL A 128 -11.28 8.08 -0.17
C VAL A 128 -12.72 8.14 0.32
N PHE A 129 -13.59 7.46 -0.40
CA PHE A 129 -15.04 7.44 -0.20
C PHE A 129 -15.54 6.00 -0.29
N CYS A 130 -16.66 5.68 0.36
CA CYS A 130 -17.31 4.37 0.33
C CYS A 130 -18.83 4.51 0.41
#